data_AF-A0A7Y8LDU7-F1
#
_entry.id   AF-A0A7Y8LDU7-F1
#
_cell.length_a   1.000
_cell.length_b   1.000
_cell.length_c   1.000
_cell.angle_alpha   90.00
_cell.angle_beta   90.00
_cell.angle_gamma   90.00
#
_symmetry.space_group_name_H-M   'P 1'
#
loop_
_entity.id
_entity.type
_entity.pdbx_description
1 polymer ?
#
loop_
_entity_poly.entity_id
_entity_poly.type
_entity_poly.pdbx_seq_one_letter_code
_entity_poly.pdbx_strand_id
1 'polypeptide(L)'
;MKPNFSIARRAPLVIPRSLVSRLMRLYDYPHPLHPKQVIRGYDRLHAIRTARMCAAVATALGYGTERVRQYQIACLLHDLGRAGLDRKLFGKIWSWAKERGIPTRPREWRARHTAT
;
A
#
# COMPACT_ATOMS: atom_id res chain seq x y z
N MET A 1 -16.47 18.54 -22.98
CA MET A 1 -15.44 19.09 -22.08
C MET A 1 -14.61 17.91 -21.55
N LYS A 2 -13.39 17.69 -22.04
CA LYS A 2 -12.54 16.57 -21.59
C LYS A 2 -11.81 17.00 -20.30
N PRO A 3 -11.81 16.20 -19.23
CA PRO A 3 -11.07 16.55 -18.01
C PRO A 3 -9.58 16.59 -18.33
N ASN A 4 -8.99 17.77 -18.15
CA ASN A 4 -7.57 18.03 -18.38
C ASN A 4 -6.80 17.48 -17.16
N PHE A 5 -6.49 16.19 -17.15
CA PHE A 5 -5.67 15.59 -16.11
C PHE A 5 -4.21 16.03 -16.30
N SER A 6 -3.85 17.17 -15.71
CA SER A 6 -2.45 17.51 -15.48
C SER A 6 -1.81 16.43 -14.59
N ILE A 7 -0.99 15.59 -15.22
CA ILE A 7 -0.27 14.45 -14.64
C ILE A 7 0.75 14.91 -13.55
N ALA A 8 0.95 16.22 -13.37
CA ALA A 8 1.93 16.78 -12.45
C ALA A 8 1.40 17.08 -11.03
N ARG A 9 0.09 16.91 -10.73
CA ARG A 9 -0.39 17.03 -9.35
C ARG A 9 0.05 15.79 -8.56
N ARG A 10 1.07 15.93 -7.70
CA ARG A 10 1.43 14.89 -6.72
C ARG A 10 0.16 14.36 -6.06
N ALA A 11 -0.05 13.05 -6.14
CA ALA A 11 -1.23 12.39 -5.61
C ALA A 11 -1.47 12.81 -4.13
N PRO A 12 -2.71 13.21 -3.78
CA PRO A 12 -2.97 13.98 -2.58
C PRO A 12 -2.97 13.10 -1.31
N LEU A 13 -2.57 13.70 -0.19
CA LEU A 13 -2.97 13.24 1.15
C LEU A 13 -4.10 14.17 1.59
N VAL A 14 -5.32 13.63 1.67
CA VAL A 14 -6.49 14.35 2.17
C VAL A 14 -6.59 14.27 3.69
N ILE A 15 -5.92 13.29 4.32
CA ILE A 15 -5.79 13.21 5.77
C ILE A 15 -4.55 13.97 6.30
N PRO A 16 -4.57 14.46 7.55
CA PRO A 16 -3.42 15.09 8.17
C PRO A 16 -2.20 14.17 8.23
N ARG A 17 -1.00 14.72 8.01
CA ARG A 17 0.27 13.99 8.16
C ARG A 17 0.43 13.35 9.54
N SER A 18 -0.05 14.00 10.59
CA SER A 18 -0.01 13.45 11.95
C SER A 18 -0.84 12.18 12.12
N LEU A 19 -1.95 12.05 11.36
CA LEU A 19 -2.74 10.83 11.32
C LEU A 19 -2.00 9.74 10.54
N VAL A 20 -1.41 10.06 9.38
CA VAL A 20 -0.56 9.11 8.62
C VAL A 20 0.55 8.56 9.52
N SER A 21 1.30 9.43 10.20
CA SER A 21 2.38 9.03 11.10
C SER A 21 1.90 8.14 12.24
N ARG A 22 0.70 8.39 12.79
CA ARG A 22 0.07 7.56 13.82
C ARG A 22 -0.29 6.17 13.28
N LEU A 23 -0.96 6.10 12.13
CA LEU A 23 -1.35 4.84 11.51
C LEU A 23 -0.14 4.01 11.09
N MET A 24 0.92 4.65 10.59
CA MET A 24 2.15 3.94 10.22
C MET A 24 2.83 3.28 11.42
N ARG A 25 2.70 3.82 12.64
CA ARG A 25 3.22 3.15 13.85
C ARG A 25 2.55 1.82 14.16
N LEU A 26 1.31 1.60 13.73
CA LEU A 26 0.62 0.32 13.91
C LEU A 26 1.31 -0.84 13.17
N TYR A 27 2.12 -0.52 12.16
CA TYR A 27 2.93 -1.52 11.46
C TYR A 27 4.17 -1.96 12.24
N ASP A 28 4.61 -1.21 13.26
CA ASP A 28 5.70 -1.66 14.14
C ASP A 28 5.22 -2.83 15.00
N TYR A 29 6.09 -3.82 15.19
CA TYR A 29 5.77 -5.02 15.97
C TYR A 29 6.84 -5.27 17.04
N PRO A 30 6.49 -5.60 18.28
CA PRO A 30 7.48 -5.92 19.32
C PRO A 30 8.25 -7.19 18.93
N HIS A 31 9.56 -7.22 19.17
CA HIS A 31 10.34 -8.41 18.86
C HIS A 31 9.96 -9.57 19.80
N PRO A 32 9.56 -10.75 19.28
CA PRO A 32 8.97 -11.82 20.08
C PRO A 32 9.91 -12.39 21.15
N LEU A 33 11.23 -12.31 20.91
CA LEU A 33 12.26 -12.80 21.84
C LEU A 33 13.00 -11.67 22.58
N HIS A 34 12.79 -10.40 22.21
CA HIS A 34 13.55 -9.27 22.73
C HIS A 34 12.60 -8.09 23.01
N PRO A 35 11.89 -8.08 24.16
CA PRO A 35 10.78 -7.15 24.41
C PRO A 35 11.10 -5.66 24.31
N LYS A 36 12.38 -5.27 24.42
CA LYS A 36 12.85 -3.89 24.28
C LYS A 36 13.12 -3.47 22.82
N GLN A 37 13.01 -4.41 21.88
CA GLN A 37 13.26 -4.18 20.46
C GLN A 37 11.96 -4.14 19.68
N VAL A 38 11.95 -3.33 18.64
CA VAL A 38 10.82 -3.17 17.73
C VAL A 38 11.26 -3.56 16.33
N ILE A 39 10.53 -4.49 15.72
CA ILE A 39 10.63 -4.80 14.31
C ILE A 39 9.85 -3.73 13.57
N ARG A 40 10.56 -2.95 12.74
CA ARG A 40 9.88 -1.95 11.90
C ARG A 40 9.01 -2.66 10.88
N GLY A 41 7.76 -2.22 10.81
CA GLY A 41 6.81 -2.71 9.85
C GLY A 41 7.31 -2.60 8.42
N TYR A 42 7.35 -3.74 7.74
CA TYR A 42 7.57 -3.82 6.31
C TYR A 42 6.40 -3.14 5.58
N ASP A 43 6.72 -2.43 4.49
CA ASP A 43 5.73 -1.90 3.53
C ASP A 43 4.97 -0.59 3.84
N ARG A 44 5.39 0.18 4.85
CA ARG A 44 4.82 1.53 5.12
C ARG A 44 4.82 2.46 3.90
N LEU A 45 5.92 2.46 3.14
CA LEU A 45 6.04 3.28 1.94
C LEU A 45 5.10 2.82 0.82
N HIS A 46 4.81 1.52 0.73
CA HIS A 46 3.80 1.01 -0.18
C HIS A 46 2.41 1.48 0.25
N ALA A 47 2.03 1.28 1.51
CA ALA A 47 0.74 1.72 2.03
C ALA A 47 0.50 3.23 1.77
N ILE A 48 1.50 4.08 2.01
CA ILE A 48 1.43 5.52 1.73
C ILE A 48 1.24 5.80 0.24
N ARG A 49 1.98 5.12 -0.65
CA ARG A 49 1.84 5.31 -2.11
C ARG A 49 0.45 4.88 -2.58
N THR A 50 -0.01 3.71 -2.16
CA THR A 50 -1.35 3.18 -2.47
C THR A 50 -2.44 4.13 -2.02
N ALA A 51 -2.34 4.65 -0.78
CA ALA A 51 -3.29 5.61 -0.22
C ALA A 51 -3.37 6.93 -1.00
N ARG A 52 -2.24 7.42 -1.54
CA ARG A 52 -2.20 8.62 -2.38
C ARG A 52 -2.83 8.37 -3.75
N MET A 53 -2.47 7.26 -4.38
CA MET A 53 -3.05 6.86 -5.68
C MET A 53 -4.56 6.68 -5.56
N CYS A 54 -5.03 6.00 -4.51
CA CYS A 54 -6.45 5.84 -4.22
C CYS A 54 -7.16 7.20 -4.13
N ALA A 55 -6.59 8.16 -3.38
CA ALA A 55 -7.20 9.48 -3.27
C ALA A 55 -7.24 10.23 -4.60
N ALA A 56 -6.20 10.12 -5.43
CA ALA A 56 -6.19 10.71 -6.77
C ALA A 56 -7.29 10.11 -7.67
N VAL A 57 -7.40 8.78 -7.72
CA VAL A 57 -8.40 8.06 -8.52
C VAL A 57 -9.82 8.36 -8.02
N ALA A 58 -10.06 8.27 -6.71
CA ALA A 58 -11.38 8.51 -6.16
C ALA A 58 -11.84 9.97 -6.37
N THR A 59 -10.93 10.94 -6.26
CA THR A 59 -11.24 12.34 -6.59
C THR A 59 -11.56 12.51 -8.08
N ALA A 60 -10.79 11.86 -8.97
CA ALA A 60 -11.02 11.89 -10.41
C ALA A 60 -12.39 11.30 -10.82
N LEU A 61 -12.89 10.32 -10.05
CA LEU A 61 -14.21 9.71 -10.22
C LEU A 61 -15.36 10.52 -9.61
N GLY A 62 -15.08 11.68 -9.00
CA GLY A 62 -16.11 12.56 -8.43
C GLY A 62 -16.61 12.15 -7.05
N TYR A 63 -15.92 11.26 -6.33
CA TYR A 63 -16.30 10.94 -4.95
C TYR A 63 -16.07 12.14 -4.01
N GLY A 64 -17.01 12.36 -3.10
CA GLY A 64 -16.93 13.43 -2.10
C GLY A 64 -15.79 13.23 -1.09
N THR A 65 -15.29 14.34 -0.55
CA THR A 65 -14.08 14.41 0.29
C THR A 65 -14.09 13.44 1.47
N GLU A 66 -15.22 13.30 2.18
CA GLU A 66 -15.28 12.38 3.33
C GLU A 66 -15.14 10.91 2.90
N ARG A 67 -15.73 10.51 1.77
CA ARG A 67 -15.55 9.15 1.25
C ARG A 67 -14.10 8.92 0.81
N VAL A 68 -13.48 9.89 0.15
CA VAL A 68 -12.05 9.83 -0.23
C VAL A 68 -11.16 9.72 1.01
N ARG A 69 -11.50 10.42 2.10
CA ARG A 69 -10.80 10.32 3.39
C ARG A 69 -10.85 8.90 3.95
N GLN A 70 -12.04 8.28 3.99
CA GLN A 70 -12.22 6.91 4.45
C GLN A 70 -11.44 5.90 3.59
N TYR A 71 -11.50 6.04 2.26
CA TYR A 71 -10.71 5.20 1.35
C TYR A 71 -9.21 5.35 1.60
N GLN A 72 -8.72 6.57 1.83
CA GLN A 72 -7.31 6.78 2.10
C GLN A 72 -6.87 6.12 3.42
N ILE A 73 -7.70 6.17 4.46
CA ILE A 73 -7.44 5.46 5.73
C ILE A 73 -7.46 3.94 5.52
N ALA A 74 -8.45 3.41 4.79
CA ALA A 74 -8.53 1.99 4.47
C ALA A 74 -7.28 1.51 3.70
N CYS A 75 -6.84 2.26 2.68
CA CYS A 75 -5.61 1.96 1.95
C CYS A 75 -4.35 2.05 2.82
N LEU A 76 -4.30 2.93 3.82
CA LEU A 76 -3.16 2.96 4.75
C LEU A 76 -3.10 1.75 5.67
N LEU A 77 -4.21 1.03 5.86
CA LEU A 77 -4.32 -0.10 6.78
C LEU A 77 -4.52 -1.45 6.08
N HIS A 78 -4.69 -1.47 4.76
CA HIS A 78 -5.12 -2.66 4.01
C HIS A 78 -4.21 -3.88 4.23
N ASP A 79 -2.91 -3.63 4.43
CA ASP A 79 -1.88 -4.65 4.63
C ASP A 79 -1.40 -4.74 6.08
N LEU A 80 -2.13 -4.18 7.05
CA LEU A 80 -1.72 -4.18 8.46
C LEU A 80 -1.52 -5.59 9.02
N GLY A 81 -2.26 -6.58 8.52
CA GLY A 81 -2.07 -8.00 8.88
C GLY A 81 -0.70 -8.57 8.51
N ARG A 82 0.11 -7.84 7.74
CA ARG A 82 1.51 -8.20 7.44
C ARG A 82 2.50 -7.67 8.48
N ALA A 83 2.06 -6.90 9.47
CA ALA A 83 2.93 -6.42 10.54
C ALA A 83 3.58 -7.60 11.28
N GLY A 84 4.91 -7.52 11.47
CA GLY A 84 5.68 -8.59 12.11
C GLY A 84 6.00 -9.80 11.23
N LEU A 85 5.53 -9.87 9.97
CA LEU A 85 5.96 -10.92 9.05
C LEU A 85 7.44 -10.77 8.70
N ASP A 86 8.17 -11.89 8.73
CA ASP A 86 9.55 -11.94 8.26
C ASP A 86 9.57 -11.67 6.75
N ARG A 87 10.26 -10.59 6.36
CA ARG A 87 10.36 -10.15 4.95
C ARG A 87 10.99 -11.20 4.05
N LYS A 88 11.99 -11.94 4.53
CA LYS A 88 12.66 -12.99 3.76
C LYS A 88 11.71 -14.17 3.56
N LEU A 89 11.00 -14.59 4.60
CA LEU A 89 10.01 -15.67 4.51
C LEU A 89 8.86 -15.29 3.56
N PHE A 90 8.32 -14.08 3.69
CA PHE A 90 7.27 -13.60 2.81
C PHE A 90 7.75 -13.54 1.35
N GLY A 91 8.99 -13.07 1.11
CA GLY A 91 9.62 -13.11 -0.20
C GLY A 91 9.77 -14.53 -0.76
N LYS A 92 10.13 -15.52 0.08
CA LYS A 92 10.26 -16.93 -0.33
C LYS A 92 8.93 -17.50 -0.86
N ILE A 93 7.79 -17.15 -0.25
CA ILE A 93 6.48 -17.61 -0.73
C ILE A 93 6.25 -17.13 -2.18
N TRP A 94 6.56 -15.87 -2.47
CA TRP A 94 6.41 -15.31 -3.81
C TRP A 94 7.41 -15.88 -4.82
N SER A 95 8.68 -16.08 -4.42
CA SER A 95 9.69 -16.72 -5.26
C SER A 95 9.30 -18.16 -5.59
N TRP A 96 8.88 -18.93 -4.58
CA TRP A 96 8.39 -20.29 -4.77
C TRP A 96 7.19 -20.35 -5.71
N ALA A 97 6.21 -19.45 -5.55
CA ALA A 97 5.05 -19.40 -6.43
C ALA A 97 5.47 -19.14 -7.89
N LYS A 98 6.42 -18.22 -8.11
CA LYS A 98 6.98 -17.94 -9.44
C LYS A 98 7.70 -19.16 -10.03
N GLU A 99 8.54 -19.84 -9.26
CA GLU A 99 9.27 -21.05 -9.67
C GLU A 99 8.33 -22.20 -10.04
N ARG A 100 7.16 -22.30 -9.38
CA ARG A 100 6.12 -23.29 -9.67
C ARG A 100 5.15 -22.88 -10.77
N GLY A 101 5.36 -21.74 -11.43
CA GLY A 101 4.46 -21.21 -12.45
C GLY A 101 3.09 -20.78 -11.89
N ILE A 102 2.96 -20.62 -10.58
CA ILE A 102 1.74 -20.16 -9.93
C ILE A 102 1.57 -18.66 -10.25
N PRO A 103 0.41 -18.22 -10.75
CA PRO A 103 0.20 -16.83 -11.11
C PRO A 103 0.29 -15.90 -9.89
N THR A 104 1.34 -15.08 -9.83
CA THR A 104 1.52 -14.04 -8.80
C THR A 104 1.03 -12.65 -9.26
N ARG A 105 0.62 -12.53 -10.52
CA ARG A 105 -0.13 -11.41 -11.12
C ARG A 105 -1.27 -11.96 -11.98
N PRO A 106 -2.41 -11.25 -12.08
CA PRO A 106 -3.48 -11.59 -13.02
C PRO A 106 -2.93 -11.83 -14.43
N ARG A 107 -3.40 -12.89 -15.08
CA ARG A 107 -2.85 -13.38 -16.37
C ARG A 107 -2.84 -12.29 -17.45
N GLU A 108 -3.91 -11.51 -17.49
CA GLU A 108 -4.15 -10.39 -18.40
C GLU A 108 -3.15 -9.24 -18.23
N TRP A 109 -2.62 -9.03 -17.01
CA TRP A 109 -1.62 -7.99 -16.75
C TRP A 109 -0.22 -8.41 -17.19
N ARG A 110 0.11 -9.69 -17.09
CA ARG A 110 1.38 -10.24 -17.63
C ARG A 110 1.46 -10.10 -19.15
N ALA A 111 0.33 -10.28 -19.85
CA ALA A 111 0.26 -10.14 -21.29
C ALA A 111 0.44 -8.67 -21.75
N ARG A 112 0.00 -7.71 -20.93
CA ARG A 112 0.03 -6.28 -21.27
C ARG A 112 1.31 -5.55 -20.84
N HIS A 113 1.99 -6.01 -19.78
CA HIS A 113 3.17 -5.34 -19.21
C HIS A 113 4.29 -6.36 -19.01
N THR A 114 5.17 -6.48 -20.01
CA THR A 114 6.23 -7.49 -20.10
C THR A 114 7.53 -7.11 -19.41
N ALA A 115 7.73 -5.84 -19.05
CA ALA A 115 8.92 -5.39 -18.33
C ALA A 115 8.86 -5.81 -16.85
N THR A 116 9.96 -6.41 -16.37
CA THR A 116 10.13 -6.87 -14.98
C THR A 116 10.81 -5.79 -14.15
#